data_AF-A0A2E6W855-F1
#
_entry.id   AF-A0A2E6W855-F1
#
_cell.length_a   1.000
_cell.length_b   1.000
_cell.length_c   1.000
_cell.angle_alpha   90.00
_cell.angle_beta   90.00
_cell.angle_gamma   90.00
#
_symmetry.space_group_name_H-M   'P 1'
#
loop_
_entity.id
_entity.type
_entity.pdbx_description
1 polymer ?
#
loop_
_entity_poly.entity_id
_entity_poly.type
_entity_poly.pdbx_seq_one_letter_code
_entity_poly.pdbx_strand_id
1 'polypeptide(L)'
;MALKLKGRLVESLNHAQIIEDLQTMRYDEVAEKHGCSKGTIHRIAQHYDALKYKKNSLKDMSEKSKRHGWACGRPMAKYKGAYPGGFLRRLDALLEITAEDKVLHLFSGSIQGREGEDTMDIQDTHSPTFVADAREKFPVEDNTYDVVISDPPYDMKTNDGVKIDYSDKLWKTEFIKPYAWVKEAVRVLKPGGYLAILHHLVYKTPDECRRAMTVSITCGPNTRVRVLSIFQKLEDGEVKQVIRNQRFKEMIEAAEIGETN
;
A
#
# COMPACT_ATOMS: atom_id res chain seq x y z
N MET A 1 -3.90 -27.14 -24.43
CA MET A 1 -4.17 -26.52 -25.75
C MET A 1 -2.89 -25.90 -26.28
N ALA A 2 -2.56 -26.19 -27.54
CA ALA A 2 -1.38 -25.64 -28.20
C ALA A 2 -1.43 -24.12 -28.40
N LEU A 3 -0.40 -23.41 -27.95
CA LEU A 3 -0.33 -21.96 -28.09
C LEU A 3 0.10 -21.59 -29.52
N LYS A 4 -0.73 -20.82 -30.22
CA LYS A 4 -0.35 -20.19 -31.49
C LYS A 4 0.10 -18.75 -31.24
N LEU A 5 1.39 -18.47 -31.43
CA LEU A 5 1.92 -17.10 -31.43
C LEU A 5 2.07 -16.63 -32.89
N LYS A 6 1.30 -15.62 -33.29
CA LYS A 6 1.28 -15.09 -34.68
C LYS A 6 1.10 -16.19 -35.75
N GLY A 7 0.26 -17.19 -35.50
CA GLY A 7 -0.05 -18.27 -36.44
C GLY A 7 0.95 -19.43 -36.47
N ARG A 8 2.07 -19.37 -35.72
CA ARG A 8 2.98 -20.51 -35.55
C ARG A 8 2.69 -21.25 -34.25
N LEU A 9 2.59 -22.57 -34.34
CA LEU A 9 2.48 -23.46 -33.18
C LEU A 9 3.81 -23.47 -32.42
N VAL A 10 3.76 -23.23 -31.11
CA VAL A 10 4.90 -23.28 -30.20
C VAL A 10 4.83 -24.53 -29.32
N GLU A 11 4.27 -25.61 -29.87
CA GLU A 11 3.88 -26.82 -29.14
C GLU A 11 5.04 -27.56 -28.47
N SER A 12 6.29 -27.31 -28.90
CA SER A 12 7.46 -28.02 -28.37
C SER A 12 8.08 -27.39 -27.13
N LEU A 13 7.66 -26.19 -26.71
CA LEU A 13 8.28 -25.50 -25.57
C LEU A 13 7.49 -25.72 -24.29
N ASN A 14 8.19 -26.13 -23.21
CA ASN A 14 7.60 -26.21 -21.89
C ASN A 14 7.44 -24.81 -21.29
N HIS A 15 6.29 -24.19 -21.55
CA HIS A 15 6.00 -22.84 -21.12
C HIS A 15 6.04 -22.67 -19.59
N ALA A 16 5.65 -23.69 -18.82
CA ALA A 16 5.70 -23.64 -17.36
C ALA A 16 7.14 -23.48 -16.88
N GLN A 17 8.05 -24.31 -17.40
CA GLN A 17 9.48 -24.23 -17.07
C GLN A 17 10.10 -22.90 -17.52
N ILE A 18 9.70 -22.37 -18.68
CA ILE A 18 10.15 -21.06 -19.16
C ILE A 18 9.75 -19.93 -18.19
N ILE A 19 8.51 -19.97 -17.68
CA ILE A 19 8.02 -18.97 -16.72
C ILE A 19 8.72 -19.12 -15.36
N GLU A 20 9.04 -20.35 -14.93
CA GLU A 20 9.84 -20.61 -13.73
C GLU A 20 11.27 -20.07 -13.85
N ASP A 21 11.93 -20.35 -14.98
CA ASP A 21 13.31 -19.90 -15.22
C ASP A 21 13.41 -18.37 -15.31
N LEU A 22 12.39 -17.70 -15.86
CA LEU A 22 12.30 -16.24 -15.88
C LEU A 22 12.22 -15.60 -14.48
N GLN A 23 12.04 -16.38 -13.41
CA GLN A 23 12.07 -15.87 -12.04
C GLN A 23 13.50 -15.64 -11.53
N THR A 24 14.49 -16.35 -12.09
CA THR A 24 15.88 -16.35 -11.62
C THR A 24 16.88 -15.99 -12.71
N MET A 25 16.48 -16.02 -13.98
CA MET A 25 17.33 -15.80 -15.15
C MET A 25 16.83 -14.63 -15.98
N ARG A 26 17.75 -14.00 -16.73
CA ARG A 26 17.40 -12.98 -17.72
C ARG A 26 16.81 -13.62 -18.97
N TYR A 27 16.02 -12.86 -19.72
CA TYR A 27 15.35 -13.32 -20.95
C TYR A 27 16.29 -13.98 -21.98
N ASP A 28 17.52 -13.50 -22.06
CA ASP A 28 18.54 -13.94 -23.01
C ASP A 28 19.02 -15.36 -22.64
N GLU A 29 19.22 -15.59 -21.34
CA GLU A 29 19.70 -16.84 -20.76
C GLU A 29 18.61 -17.91 -20.82
N VAL A 30 17.35 -17.54 -20.58
CA VAL A 30 16.20 -18.44 -20.75
C VAL A 30 16.00 -18.81 -22.23
N ALA A 31 16.21 -17.85 -23.14
CA ALA A 31 16.12 -18.11 -24.58
C ALA A 31 17.16 -19.14 -25.03
N GLU A 32 18.40 -19.00 -24.57
CA GLU A 32 19.48 -19.96 -24.80
C GLU A 32 19.15 -21.34 -24.21
N LYS A 33 18.76 -21.39 -22.92
CA LYS A 33 18.40 -22.62 -22.21
C LYS A 33 17.29 -23.42 -22.90
N HIS A 34 16.30 -22.73 -23.46
CA HIS A 34 15.15 -23.34 -24.13
C HIS A 34 15.29 -23.42 -25.65
N GLY A 35 16.48 -23.16 -26.19
CA GLY A 35 16.77 -23.30 -27.62
C GLY A 35 15.87 -22.46 -28.52
N CYS A 36 15.50 -21.25 -28.09
CA CYS A 36 14.58 -20.40 -28.84
C CYS A 36 15.00 -18.92 -28.84
N SER A 37 14.31 -18.09 -29.63
CA SER A 37 14.65 -16.66 -29.68
C SER A 37 14.17 -15.91 -28.44
N LYS A 38 14.91 -14.87 -28.01
CA LYS A 38 14.47 -13.92 -26.96
C LYS A 38 13.06 -13.37 -27.20
N GLY A 39 12.70 -13.11 -28.45
CA GLY A 39 11.36 -12.64 -28.82
C GLY A 39 10.26 -13.70 -28.58
N THR A 40 10.59 -14.99 -28.64
CA THR A 40 9.67 -16.07 -28.28
C THR A 40 9.44 -16.10 -26.78
N ILE A 41 10.49 -16.03 -25.96
CA ILE A 41 10.38 -15.92 -24.50
C ILE A 41 9.54 -14.70 -24.09
N HIS A 42 9.78 -13.54 -24.71
CA HIS A 42 9.00 -12.33 -24.45
C HIS A 42 7.51 -12.50 -24.76
N ARG A 43 7.17 -13.14 -25.89
CA ARG A 43 5.76 -13.40 -26.24
C ARG A 43 5.11 -14.42 -25.30
N ILE A 44 5.86 -15.43 -24.84
CA ILE A 44 5.36 -16.40 -23.85
C ILE A 44 5.09 -15.66 -22.52
N ALA A 45 6.04 -14.89 -22.02
CA ALA A 45 5.87 -14.09 -20.79
C ALA A 45 4.67 -13.13 -20.90
N GLN A 46 4.58 -12.35 -21.99
CA GLN A 46 3.44 -11.46 -22.24
C GLN A 46 2.12 -12.21 -22.34
N HIS A 47 2.09 -13.40 -22.95
CA HIS A 47 0.88 -14.19 -23.05
C HIS A 47 0.41 -14.67 -21.67
N TYR A 48 1.32 -15.18 -20.84
CA TYR A 48 0.98 -15.65 -19.49
C TYR A 48 0.67 -14.50 -18.53
N ASP A 49 1.35 -13.36 -18.65
CA ASP A 49 0.95 -12.13 -17.97
C ASP A 49 -0.44 -11.71 -18.45
N ALA A 50 -0.68 -11.68 -19.76
CA ALA A 50 -1.99 -11.35 -20.30
C ALA A 50 -3.06 -12.31 -19.79
N LEU A 51 -2.82 -13.63 -19.69
CA LEU A 51 -3.75 -14.60 -19.10
C LEU A 51 -3.98 -14.37 -17.61
N LYS A 52 -2.91 -14.06 -16.85
CA LYS A 52 -2.97 -13.64 -15.45
C LYS A 52 -3.85 -12.40 -15.27
N TYR A 53 -3.87 -11.50 -16.25
CA TYR A 53 -4.72 -10.31 -16.25
C TYR A 53 -6.05 -10.50 -17.01
N LYS A 54 -6.22 -11.50 -17.89
CA LYS A 54 -7.46 -11.79 -18.64
C LYS A 54 -8.50 -12.48 -17.76
N LYS A 55 -8.04 -13.25 -16.76
CA LYS A 55 -8.88 -13.68 -15.62
C LYS A 55 -9.38 -12.50 -14.78
N ASN A 56 -8.76 -11.32 -14.90
CA ASN A 56 -9.26 -10.06 -14.35
C ASN A 56 -10.03 -9.27 -15.43
N SER A 57 -10.90 -9.93 -16.19
CA SER A 57 -11.90 -9.20 -16.96
C SER A 57 -12.70 -8.34 -15.98
N LEU A 58 -13.12 -7.13 -16.37
CA LEU A 58 -13.94 -6.24 -15.53
C LEU A 58 -15.19 -6.92 -14.95
N LYS A 59 -15.62 -8.06 -15.53
CA LYS A 59 -16.77 -8.86 -15.11
C LYS A 59 -16.44 -9.94 -14.05
N ASP A 60 -15.18 -10.34 -13.90
CA ASP A 60 -14.72 -11.38 -12.94
C ASP A 60 -14.06 -10.81 -11.68
N MET A 61 -14.07 -9.48 -11.51
CA MET A 61 -13.64 -8.90 -10.25
C MET A 61 -14.67 -9.26 -9.17
N SER A 62 -14.38 -10.29 -8.38
CA SER A 62 -15.10 -10.53 -7.12
C SER A 62 -15.18 -9.22 -6.33
N GLU A 63 -16.27 -8.99 -5.58
CA GLU A 63 -16.44 -7.83 -4.67
C GLU A 63 -15.15 -7.51 -3.88
N LYS A 64 -14.37 -8.54 -3.51
CA LYS A 64 -13.09 -8.45 -2.77
C LYS A 64 -11.89 -7.95 -3.58
N SER A 65 -11.89 -8.06 -4.91
CA SER A 65 -10.75 -7.72 -5.79
C SER A 65 -10.84 -6.32 -6.43
N LYS A 66 -11.93 -5.58 -6.14
CA LYS A 66 -11.98 -4.15 -6.44
C LYS A 66 -10.75 -3.51 -5.77
N ARG A 67 -9.91 -2.84 -6.55
CA ARG A 67 -9.15 -1.72 -5.99
C ARG A 67 -10.21 -0.79 -5.43
N HIS A 68 -10.43 -0.83 -4.11
CA HIS A 68 -11.51 -0.12 -3.44
C HIS A 68 -11.20 1.37 -3.52
N GLY A 69 -11.60 2.01 -4.61
CA GLY A 69 -11.62 3.46 -4.66
C GLY A 69 -12.68 3.93 -3.66
N TRP A 70 -12.30 4.72 -2.67
CA TRP A 70 -13.26 5.35 -1.78
C TRP A 70 -13.64 6.73 -2.32
N ALA A 71 -14.94 6.91 -2.51
CA ALA A 71 -15.53 8.23 -2.62
C ALA A 71 -15.82 8.73 -1.20
N CYS A 72 -15.02 9.69 -0.77
CA CYS A 72 -15.17 10.39 0.50
C CYS A 72 -15.78 11.78 0.27
N GLY A 73 -16.41 12.32 1.30
CA GLY A 73 -16.84 13.71 1.32
C GLY A 73 -15.64 14.66 1.34
N ARG A 74 -15.85 15.92 0.98
CA ARG A 74 -14.84 16.96 1.21
C ARG A 74 -14.57 17.11 2.72
N PRO A 75 -13.35 17.42 3.14
CA PRO A 75 -13.10 17.83 4.52
C PRO A 75 -13.96 19.06 4.85
N MET A 76 -14.77 18.97 5.90
CA MET A 76 -15.70 20.04 6.30
C MET A 76 -15.17 20.88 7.48
N ALA A 77 -14.01 20.52 8.05
CA ALA A 77 -13.42 21.25 9.16
C ALA A 77 -12.88 22.62 8.72
N LYS A 78 -12.94 23.60 9.63
CA LYS A 78 -12.34 24.94 9.41
C LYS A 78 -10.81 24.88 9.34
N TYR A 79 -10.19 23.93 10.04
CA TYR A 79 -8.76 23.70 10.00
C TYR A 79 -8.36 22.94 8.73
N LYS A 80 -7.35 23.44 8.02
CA LYS A 80 -6.81 22.79 6.83
C LYS A 80 -5.95 21.61 7.27
N GLY A 81 -6.29 20.42 6.79
CA GLY A 81 -5.61 19.17 7.19
C GLY A 81 -6.56 18.11 7.75
N ALA A 82 -7.86 18.42 7.91
CA ALA A 82 -8.82 17.41 8.33
C ALA A 82 -8.98 16.27 7.32
N TYR A 83 -9.23 15.08 7.84
CA TYR A 83 -9.53 13.89 7.04
C TYR A 83 -10.75 14.13 6.12
N PRO A 84 -10.79 13.45 4.95
CA PRO A 84 -11.97 13.44 4.10
C PRO A 84 -13.22 12.94 4.83
N GLY A 85 -14.38 13.45 4.44
CA GLY A 85 -15.66 13.08 5.04
C GLY A 85 -15.93 11.57 4.92
N GLY A 86 -16.15 10.91 6.06
CA GLY A 86 -16.39 9.46 6.13
C GLY A 86 -15.15 8.58 5.94
N PHE A 87 -13.95 9.17 5.85
CA PHE A 87 -12.69 8.41 5.74
C PHE A 87 -12.46 7.52 6.97
N LEU A 88 -12.45 8.09 8.18
CA LEU A 88 -12.17 7.34 9.40
C LEU A 88 -13.14 6.19 9.61
N ARG A 89 -14.45 6.43 9.48
CA ARG A 89 -15.47 5.36 9.56
C ARG A 89 -15.23 4.21 8.58
N ARG A 90 -14.77 4.50 7.36
CA ARG A 90 -14.44 3.46 6.38
C ARG A 90 -13.15 2.74 6.76
N LEU A 91 -12.18 3.43 7.33
CA LEU A 91 -10.94 2.85 7.83
C LEU A 91 -11.20 1.93 9.03
N ASP A 92 -12.01 2.38 9.99
CA ASP A 92 -12.42 1.57 11.14
C ASP A 92 -13.10 0.28 10.67
N ALA A 93 -14.06 0.37 9.75
CA ALA A 93 -14.73 -0.80 9.19
C ALA A 93 -13.80 -1.71 8.36
N LEU A 94 -12.75 -1.14 7.73
CA LEU A 94 -11.82 -1.90 6.89
C LEU A 94 -10.80 -2.69 7.72
N LEU A 95 -10.32 -2.08 8.80
CA LEU A 95 -9.33 -2.67 9.70
C LEU A 95 -9.97 -3.31 10.94
N GLU A 96 -11.31 -3.32 10.99
CA GLU A 96 -12.11 -3.83 12.10
C GLU A 96 -11.74 -3.17 13.45
N ILE A 97 -11.43 -1.86 13.42
CA ILE A 97 -11.03 -1.09 14.60
C ILE A 97 -12.20 -0.99 15.57
N THR A 98 -11.98 -1.38 16.81
CA THR A 98 -12.96 -1.31 17.91
C THR A 98 -12.51 -0.34 19.01
N ALA A 99 -13.34 -0.18 20.05
CA ALA A 99 -13.02 0.69 21.18
C ALA A 99 -11.89 0.16 22.08
N GLU A 100 -11.57 -1.13 21.94
CA GLU A 100 -10.51 -1.82 22.67
C GLU A 100 -9.13 -1.61 22.01
N ASP A 101 -9.10 -1.23 20.73
CA ASP A 101 -7.86 -0.99 20.01
C ASP A 101 -7.21 0.33 20.45
N LYS A 102 -5.89 0.29 20.65
CA LYS A 102 -5.12 1.49 20.91
C LYS A 102 -4.72 2.15 19.59
N VAL A 103 -5.34 3.28 19.28
CA VAL A 103 -5.12 4.02 18.03
C VAL A 103 -4.31 5.30 18.28
N LEU A 104 -3.32 5.57 17.43
CA LEU A 104 -2.57 6.82 17.39
C LEU A 104 -2.80 7.57 16.07
N HIS A 105 -3.14 8.86 16.15
CA HIS A 105 -3.16 9.76 15.00
C HIS A 105 -1.91 10.63 14.98
N LEU A 106 -1.06 10.44 13.96
CA LEU A 106 0.05 11.33 13.66
C LEU A 106 -0.44 12.48 12.77
N PHE A 107 0.09 13.69 12.99
CA PHE A 107 -0.33 14.90 12.29
C PHE A 107 -1.82 15.17 12.52
N SER A 108 -2.25 15.03 13.78
CA SER A 108 -3.67 14.95 14.15
C SER A 108 -4.47 16.22 13.83
N GLY A 109 -3.80 17.37 13.69
CA GLY A 109 -4.46 18.65 13.39
C GLY A 109 -5.62 18.91 14.35
N SER A 110 -6.82 19.11 13.80
CA SER A 110 -8.03 19.41 14.56
C SER A 110 -9.00 18.22 14.67
N ILE A 111 -8.50 16.98 14.73
CA ILE A 111 -9.37 15.80 14.86
C ILE A 111 -10.24 15.90 16.13
N GLN A 112 -11.50 15.50 16.04
CA GLN A 112 -12.48 15.52 17.14
C GLN A 112 -13.36 14.26 17.09
N GLY A 113 -13.96 13.90 18.22
CA GLY A 113 -14.90 12.78 18.30
C GLY A 113 -14.25 11.39 18.23
N ARG A 114 -13.00 11.27 18.69
CA ARG A 114 -12.23 10.02 18.80
C ARG A 114 -11.79 9.82 20.26
N GLU A 115 -12.76 9.82 21.16
CA GLU A 115 -12.50 9.59 22.59
C GLU A 115 -11.82 8.24 22.80
N GLY A 116 -10.78 8.20 23.63
CA GLY A 116 -9.99 6.99 23.90
C GLY A 116 -8.83 6.76 22.93
N GLU A 117 -8.70 7.56 21.87
CA GLU A 117 -7.58 7.49 20.93
C GLU A 117 -6.54 8.57 21.21
N ASP A 118 -5.27 8.25 20.94
CA ASP A 118 -4.18 9.18 21.13
C ASP A 118 -3.94 10.04 19.89
N THR A 119 -3.58 11.29 20.10
CA THR A 119 -3.31 12.25 19.04
C THR A 119 -1.91 12.85 19.23
N MET A 120 -1.21 13.07 18.12
CA MET A 120 0.09 13.70 18.12
C MET A 120 0.19 14.75 17.02
N ASP A 121 0.61 15.95 17.42
CA ASP A 121 0.90 17.04 16.50
C ASP A 121 2.11 17.84 17.03
N ILE A 122 2.78 18.56 16.12
CA ILE A 122 3.88 19.45 16.50
C ILE A 122 3.37 20.74 17.15
N GLN A 123 2.10 21.10 16.89
CA GLN A 123 1.43 22.26 17.47
C GLN A 123 0.51 21.86 18.63
N ASP A 124 0.51 22.67 19.68
CA ASP A 124 -0.36 22.50 20.85
C ASP A 124 -1.79 23.09 20.65
N THR A 125 -2.05 23.71 19.50
CA THR A 125 -3.26 24.52 19.22
C THR A 125 -4.58 23.75 19.33
N HIS A 126 -4.52 22.43 19.26
CA HIS A 126 -5.69 21.54 19.34
C HIS A 126 -5.58 20.55 20.50
N SER A 127 -4.69 20.82 21.46
CA SER A 127 -4.50 19.99 22.66
C SER A 127 -4.31 18.50 22.34
N PRO A 128 -3.36 18.14 21.46
CA PRO A 128 -3.09 16.73 21.18
C PRO A 128 -2.61 16.02 22.46
N THR A 129 -2.77 14.69 22.52
CA THR A 129 -2.22 13.87 23.61
C THR A 129 -0.72 14.08 23.75
N PHE A 130 -0.02 14.18 22.62
CA PHE A 130 1.41 14.41 22.55
C PHE A 130 1.72 15.63 21.67
N VAL A 131 2.36 16.64 22.24
CA VAL A 131 2.97 17.73 21.49
C VAL A 131 4.40 17.32 21.14
N ALA A 132 4.61 16.79 19.94
CA ALA A 132 5.88 16.21 19.53
C ALA A 132 6.10 16.23 18.02
N ASP A 133 7.36 16.10 17.60
CA ASP A 133 7.73 15.94 16.20
C ASP A 133 7.80 14.46 15.80
N ALA A 134 6.97 14.04 14.84
CA ALA A 134 6.91 12.66 14.36
C ALA A 134 8.20 12.16 13.71
N ARG A 135 9.13 13.05 13.38
CA ARG A 135 10.45 12.72 12.83
C ARG A 135 11.42 12.25 13.92
N GLU A 136 11.10 12.53 15.18
CA GLU A 136 11.93 12.21 16.33
C GLU A 136 11.26 11.16 17.21
N LYS A 137 12.04 10.59 18.13
CA LYS A 137 11.49 9.65 19.12
C LYS A 137 10.68 10.43 20.15
N PHE A 138 9.37 10.18 20.22
CA PHE A 138 8.49 10.78 21.23
C PHE A 138 8.24 9.78 22.40
N PRO A 139 7.73 10.23 23.56
CA PRO A 139 7.73 9.45 24.81
C PRO A 139 6.61 8.39 24.84
N VAL A 140 6.57 7.55 23.82
CA VAL A 140 5.75 6.34 23.74
C VAL A 140 6.67 5.14 23.56
N GLU A 141 6.39 4.09 24.32
CA GLU A 141 7.13 2.83 24.25
C GLU A 141 6.97 2.14 22.88
N ASP A 142 7.95 1.30 22.54
CA ASP A 142 7.86 0.44 21.36
C ASP A 142 6.62 -0.46 21.47
N ASN A 143 6.01 -0.82 20.33
CA ASN A 143 4.90 -1.78 20.29
C ASN A 143 3.70 -1.39 21.20
N THR A 144 3.32 -0.13 21.22
CA THR A 144 2.23 0.40 22.06
C THR A 144 0.87 0.36 21.37
N TYR A 145 0.81 0.69 20.08
CA TYR A 145 -0.44 0.90 19.34
C TYR A 145 -0.82 -0.28 18.44
N ASP A 146 -2.10 -0.57 18.36
CA ASP A 146 -2.67 -1.54 17.41
C ASP A 146 -2.78 -0.92 16.01
N VAL A 147 -3.09 0.38 15.95
CA VAL A 147 -3.22 1.13 14.69
C VAL A 147 -2.55 2.51 14.81
N VAL A 148 -1.78 2.87 13.79
CA VAL A 148 -1.25 4.22 13.59
C VAL A 148 -1.83 4.80 12.30
N ILE A 149 -2.51 5.94 12.38
CA ILE A 149 -3.13 6.64 11.25
C ILE A 149 -2.39 7.95 11.04
N SER A 150 -2.08 8.29 9.79
CA SER A 150 -1.29 9.47 9.45
C SER A 150 -1.81 10.18 8.21
N ASP A 151 -1.89 11.52 8.29
CA ASP A 151 -2.15 12.41 7.16
C ASP A 151 -1.08 13.53 7.11
N PRO A 152 0.18 13.18 6.79
CA PRO A 152 1.28 14.14 6.88
C PRO A 152 1.16 15.27 5.84
N PRO A 153 1.86 16.39 6.06
CA PRO A 153 1.87 17.51 5.12
C PRO A 153 2.30 17.10 3.69
N TYR A 154 1.56 17.58 2.69
CA TYR A 154 1.77 17.22 1.27
C TYR A 154 2.72 18.15 0.54
N ASP A 155 3.82 18.51 1.16
CA ASP A 155 4.72 19.49 0.57
C ASP A 155 5.25 19.00 -0.77
N MET A 156 5.21 19.88 -1.77
CA MET A 156 5.72 19.59 -3.10
C MET A 156 6.63 20.71 -3.54
N LYS A 157 7.83 20.36 -3.97
CA LYS A 157 8.65 21.24 -4.79
C LYS A 157 8.51 20.75 -6.23
N THR A 158 7.87 21.55 -7.08
CA THR A 158 7.78 21.25 -8.51
C THR A 158 9.12 21.55 -9.20
N ASN A 159 9.36 20.93 -10.36
CA ASN A 159 10.58 21.12 -11.15
C ASN A 159 10.77 22.58 -11.60
N ASP A 160 9.67 23.34 -11.68
CA ASP A 160 9.67 24.75 -12.07
C ASP A 160 9.91 25.70 -10.88
N GLY A 161 10.29 25.17 -9.72
CA GLY A 161 10.59 25.96 -8.52
C GLY A 161 9.36 26.34 -7.68
N VAL A 162 8.13 25.98 -8.08
CA VAL A 162 6.94 26.23 -7.25
C VAL A 162 6.98 25.31 -6.02
N LYS A 163 7.14 25.92 -4.84
CA LYS A 163 7.07 25.26 -3.53
C LYS A 163 5.63 25.36 -3.01
N ILE A 164 4.91 24.26 -3.03
CA ILE A 164 3.71 24.11 -2.20
C ILE A 164 4.19 23.65 -0.84
N ASP A 165 4.34 24.61 0.07
CA ASP A 165 4.80 24.39 1.43
C ASP A 165 3.59 24.39 2.37
N TYR A 166 2.96 23.23 2.53
CA TYR A 166 1.94 23.05 3.54
C TYR A 166 2.56 22.97 4.96
N SER A 167 3.76 22.42 5.13
CA SER A 167 4.48 22.36 6.43
C SER A 167 4.68 23.74 7.02
N ASP A 168 5.15 24.73 6.25
CA ASP A 168 5.28 26.10 6.74
C ASP A 168 3.92 26.79 6.92
N LYS A 169 3.01 26.61 5.95
CA LYS A 169 1.72 27.33 5.95
C LYS A 169 0.79 26.89 7.06
N LEU A 170 0.71 25.59 7.34
CA LEU A 170 -0.23 24.99 8.29
C LEU A 170 0.47 24.58 9.58
N TRP A 171 1.65 23.96 9.48
CA TRP A 171 2.35 23.39 10.63
C TRP A 171 3.52 24.23 11.17
N LYS A 172 3.82 25.39 10.55
CA LYS A 172 4.90 26.32 10.96
C LYS A 172 6.25 25.63 11.17
N THR A 173 6.52 24.61 10.36
CA THR A 173 7.72 23.77 10.46
C THR A 173 8.43 23.65 9.13
N GLU A 174 9.69 23.21 9.18
CA GLU A 174 10.46 22.90 7.99
C GLU A 174 9.82 21.76 7.19
N PHE A 175 10.09 21.75 5.89
CA PHE A 175 9.64 20.73 4.94
C PHE A 175 9.79 19.31 5.52
N ILE A 176 8.66 18.64 5.72
CA ILE A 176 8.66 17.25 6.18
C ILE A 176 8.89 16.35 4.96
N LYS A 177 10.11 15.80 4.86
CA LYS A 177 10.44 14.82 3.83
C LYS A 177 9.48 13.63 3.93
N PRO A 178 8.90 13.16 2.80
CA PRO A 178 8.23 11.87 2.77
C PRO A 178 9.14 10.82 3.40
N TYR A 179 8.57 9.93 4.22
CA TYR A 179 9.26 8.87 4.97
C TYR A 179 10.03 9.26 6.25
N ALA A 180 10.30 10.54 6.54
CA ALA A 180 11.13 10.93 7.69
C ALA A 180 10.58 10.46 9.06
N TRP A 181 9.27 10.28 9.15
CA TRP A 181 8.54 9.89 10.37
C TRP A 181 8.13 8.40 10.37
N VAL A 182 8.28 7.69 9.25
CA VAL A 182 7.73 6.34 9.09
C VAL A 182 8.40 5.34 10.02
N LYS A 183 9.71 5.48 10.27
CA LYS A 183 10.44 4.60 11.19
C LYS A 183 9.86 4.68 12.61
N GLU A 184 9.54 5.89 13.05
CA GLU A 184 8.95 6.12 14.36
C GLU A 184 7.52 5.56 14.44
N ALA A 185 6.71 5.78 13.40
CA ALA A 185 5.37 5.20 13.32
C ALA A 185 5.39 3.66 13.40
N VAL A 186 6.37 3.00 12.77
CA VAL A 186 6.53 1.54 12.85
C VAL A 186 7.05 1.09 14.22
N ARG A 187 7.92 1.87 14.87
CA ARG A 187 8.45 1.56 16.21
C ARG A 187 7.32 1.43 17.24
N VAL A 188 6.41 2.41 17.28
CA VAL A 188 5.32 2.45 18.26
C VAL A 188 4.17 1.49 17.94
N LEU A 189 4.14 0.91 16.74
CA LEU A 189 3.13 -0.05 16.32
C LEU A 189 3.47 -1.45 16.83
N LYS A 190 2.49 -2.19 17.37
CA LYS A 190 2.64 -3.59 17.77
C LYS A 190 2.93 -4.49 16.56
N PRO A 191 3.66 -5.62 16.73
CA PRO A 191 3.66 -6.68 15.73
C PRO A 191 2.22 -7.07 15.38
N GLY A 192 1.94 -7.31 14.09
CA GLY A 192 0.59 -7.54 13.59
C GLY A 192 -0.30 -6.29 13.45
N GLY A 193 0.08 -5.15 14.05
CA GLY A 193 -0.65 -3.89 13.97
C GLY A 193 -0.58 -3.21 12.60
N TYR A 194 -1.42 -2.20 12.37
CA TYR A 194 -1.56 -1.51 11.08
C TYR A 194 -1.05 -0.06 11.08
N LEU A 195 -0.25 0.29 10.07
CA LEU A 195 0.10 1.66 9.70
C LEU A 195 -0.71 2.10 8.48
N ALA A 196 -1.58 3.09 8.66
CA ALA A 196 -2.40 3.71 7.63
C ALA A 196 -1.86 5.11 7.27
N ILE A 197 -1.46 5.30 6.01
CA ILE A 197 -0.89 6.56 5.52
C ILE A 197 -1.76 7.13 4.41
N LEU A 198 -2.42 8.25 4.65
CA LEU A 198 -3.15 9.01 3.64
C LEU A 198 -2.20 10.05 3.00
N HIS A 199 -1.92 9.91 1.71
CA HIS A 199 -1.02 10.83 1.01
C HIS A 199 -1.31 10.94 -0.49
N HIS A 200 -0.70 11.90 -1.20
CA HIS A 200 -0.69 11.89 -2.68
C HIS A 200 0.30 10.87 -3.27
N LEU A 201 1.14 10.25 -2.44
CA LEU A 201 2.18 9.32 -2.85
C LEU A 201 1.80 7.92 -2.40
N VAL A 202 2.02 6.93 -3.26
CA VAL A 202 2.01 5.53 -2.84
C VAL A 202 3.32 5.27 -2.12
N TYR A 203 3.28 5.11 -0.80
CA TYR A 203 4.49 4.89 -0.02
C TYR A 203 5.12 3.56 -0.39
N LYS A 204 6.46 3.48 -0.47
CA LYS A 204 7.16 2.19 -0.47
C LYS A 204 6.84 1.44 0.83
N THR A 205 6.87 0.11 0.79
CA THR A 205 6.62 -0.69 1.98
C THR A 205 7.73 -0.41 3.01
N PRO A 206 7.40 0.05 4.24
CA PRO A 206 8.37 0.24 5.29
C PRO A 206 9.15 -1.03 5.61
N ASP A 207 10.30 -0.88 6.25
CA ASP A 207 11.01 -2.01 6.85
C ASP A 207 10.18 -2.60 7.98
N GLU A 208 10.33 -3.90 8.25
CA GLU A 208 9.54 -4.64 9.26
C GLU A 208 8.03 -4.64 8.98
N CYS A 209 7.59 -4.29 7.78
CA CYS A 209 6.20 -4.33 7.38
C CYS A 209 5.97 -5.10 6.07
N ARG A 210 4.75 -5.59 5.91
CA ARG A 210 4.16 -6.01 4.63
C ARG A 210 3.10 -5.03 4.18
N ARG A 211 2.90 -4.90 2.87
CA ARG A 211 1.79 -4.09 2.33
C ARG A 211 0.50 -4.89 2.44
N ALA A 212 -0.43 -4.39 3.25
CA ALA A 212 -1.77 -4.94 3.34
C ALA A 212 -2.62 -4.45 2.17
N MET A 213 -2.63 -3.14 1.89
CA MET A 213 -3.55 -2.57 0.92
C MET A 213 -3.08 -1.22 0.34
N THR A 214 -3.69 -0.85 -0.78
CA THR A 214 -3.57 0.49 -1.36
C THR A 214 -4.93 0.90 -1.93
N VAL A 215 -5.50 1.98 -1.39
CA VAL A 215 -6.88 2.42 -1.61
C VAL A 215 -6.83 3.83 -2.20
N SER A 216 -7.38 4.06 -3.38
CA SER A 216 -7.48 5.42 -3.94
C SER A 216 -8.63 6.17 -3.26
N ILE A 217 -8.42 7.42 -2.91
CA ILE A 217 -9.39 8.27 -2.21
C ILE A 217 -9.72 9.48 -3.07
N THR A 218 -10.99 9.68 -3.37
CA THR A 218 -11.50 10.85 -4.09
C THR A 218 -12.40 11.67 -3.17
N CYS A 219 -12.32 13.01 -3.26
CA CYS A 219 -13.06 13.93 -2.40
C CYS A 219 -13.99 14.86 -3.22
N GLY A 220 -14.46 14.38 -4.37
CA GLY A 220 -15.27 15.13 -5.32
C GLY A 220 -14.45 15.91 -6.37
N PRO A 221 -15.13 16.64 -7.28
CA PRO A 221 -14.51 17.33 -8.40
C PRO A 221 -13.46 18.37 -7.98
N ASN A 222 -12.44 18.57 -8.83
CA ASN A 222 -11.34 19.52 -8.65
C ASN A 222 -10.50 19.32 -7.38
N THR A 223 -10.46 18.08 -6.86
CA THR A 223 -9.56 17.70 -5.75
C THR A 223 -8.50 16.74 -6.27
N ARG A 224 -7.30 16.80 -5.67
CA ARG A 224 -6.26 15.80 -5.96
C ARG A 224 -6.70 14.46 -5.38
N VAL A 225 -6.52 13.39 -6.17
CA VAL A 225 -6.71 12.02 -5.68
C VAL A 225 -5.63 11.75 -4.63
N ARG A 226 -6.05 11.26 -3.46
CA ARG A 226 -5.14 10.76 -2.43
C ARG A 226 -5.09 9.24 -2.53
N VAL A 227 -4.12 8.64 -1.88
CA VAL A 227 -3.98 7.21 -1.71
C VAL A 227 -3.77 6.90 -0.24
N LEU A 228 -4.56 5.97 0.26
CA LEU A 228 -4.35 5.35 1.55
C LEU A 228 -3.47 4.12 1.35
N SER A 229 -2.24 4.19 1.83
CA SER A 229 -1.30 3.06 1.88
C SER A 229 -1.41 2.41 3.25
N ILE A 230 -1.76 1.11 3.28
CA ILE A 230 -1.88 0.36 4.53
C ILE A 230 -0.80 -0.70 4.58
N PHE A 231 -0.06 -0.70 5.69
CA PHE A 231 0.99 -1.64 6.00
C PHE A 231 0.65 -2.36 7.29
N GLN A 232 1.05 -3.62 7.39
CA GLN A 232 0.98 -4.38 8.63
C GLN A 232 2.40 -4.63 9.11
N LYS A 233 2.69 -4.34 10.38
CA LYS A 233 3.97 -4.71 11.00
C LYS A 233 4.06 -6.23 11.07
N LEU A 234 5.20 -6.77 10.69
CA LEU A 234 5.45 -8.21 10.73
C LEU A 234 5.44 -8.70 12.18
N GLU A 235 4.97 -9.93 12.38
CA GLU A 235 5.06 -10.59 13.69
C GLU A 235 6.53 -10.85 14.07
N ASP A 236 6.82 -10.99 15.35
CA ASP A 236 8.17 -11.32 15.81
C ASP A 236 8.62 -12.67 15.20
N GLY A 237 9.72 -12.64 14.44
CA GLY A 237 10.23 -13.82 13.71
C GLY A 237 9.62 -14.04 12.31
N GLU A 238 8.62 -13.27 11.91
CA GLU A 238 8.12 -13.28 10.53
C GLU A 238 9.15 -12.57 9.62
N VAL A 239 9.93 -13.36 8.88
CA VAL A 239 10.79 -12.82 7.84
C VAL A 239 9.90 -12.20 6.77
N LYS A 240 10.30 -11.05 6.22
CA LYS A 240 9.70 -10.39 5.05
C LYS A 240 9.84 -11.32 3.84
N GLN A 241 9.11 -12.45 3.84
CA GLN A 241 8.97 -13.32 2.70
C GLN A 241 8.39 -12.44 1.62
N VAL A 242 9.11 -12.30 0.52
CA VAL A 242 8.52 -11.79 -0.70
C VAL A 242 7.30 -12.67 -0.95
N ILE A 243 6.10 -12.13 -0.69
CA ILE A 243 4.79 -12.80 -0.77
C ILE A 243 4.51 -13.13 -2.25
N ARG A 244 5.28 -14.07 -2.78
CA ARG A 244 5.16 -14.67 -4.10
C ARG A 244 5.02 -16.19 -3.97
N ASN A 245 5.47 -16.80 -2.87
CA ASN A 245 5.62 -18.26 -2.80
C ASN A 245 4.41 -19.03 -2.26
N GLN A 246 3.76 -18.57 -1.18
CA GLN A 246 2.73 -19.41 -0.53
C GLN A 246 1.45 -19.52 -1.37
N ARG A 247 0.88 -18.37 -1.77
CA ARG A 247 -0.37 -18.33 -2.54
C ARG A 247 -0.21 -18.81 -3.99
N PHE A 248 1.01 -18.80 -4.51
CA PHE A 248 1.32 -19.31 -5.85
C PHE A 248 1.53 -20.83 -5.83
N LYS A 249 2.13 -21.39 -4.77
CA LYS A 249 2.16 -22.85 -4.54
C LYS A 249 0.75 -23.44 -4.42
N GLU A 250 -0.11 -22.84 -3.59
CA GLU A 250 -1.51 -23.27 -3.43
C GLU A 250 -2.29 -23.21 -4.75
N MET A 251 -1.99 -22.24 -5.62
CA MET A 251 -2.62 -22.12 -6.93
C MET A 251 -2.10 -23.14 -7.96
N ILE A 252 -0.84 -23.58 -7.86
CA ILE A 252 -0.27 -24.63 -8.71
C ILE A 252 -0.84 -25.98 -8.30
N GLU A 253 -0.85 -26.29 -7.01
CA GLU A 253 -1.43 -27.54 -6.48
C GLU A 253 -2.92 -27.67 -6.83
N ALA A 254 -3.69 -26.57 -6.73
CA ALA A 254 -5.10 -26.56 -7.13
C ALA A 254 -5.32 -26.70 -8.65
N ALA A 255 -4.35 -26.30 -9.48
CA ALA A 255 -4.42 -26.46 -10.93
C ALA A 255 -4.09 -27.90 -11.36
N GLU A 256 -3.17 -28.57 -10.67
CA GLU A 256 -2.77 -29.95 -10.95
C GLU A 256 -3.85 -30.97 -10.53
N ILE A 257 -4.59 -30.70 -9.46
CA ILE A 257 -5.71 -31.54 -8.99
C ILE A 257 -6.95 -31.41 -9.89
N GLY A 258 -7.09 -30.28 -10.61
CA GLY A 258 -8.20 -30.03 -11.53
C GLY A 258 -8.11 -30.74 -12.89
N GLU A 259 -6.98 -31.35 -13.21
CA GLU A 259 -6.74 -32.04 -14.49
C GLU A 259 -6.94 -33.58 -14.40
N THR A 260 -7.32 -34.10 -13.24
CA THR A 260 -7.57 -35.55 -13.02
C THR A 260 -9.04 -35.95 -12.93
N ASN A 261 -9.98 -35.05 -13.27
CA ASN A 261 -11.42 -35.37 -13.40
C ASN A 261 -11.96 -35.02 -14.79
#